data_AF-A0A6J2MQ91-F1
#
_entry.id   AF-A0A6J2MQ91-F1
#
_cell.length_a   1.000
_cell.length_b   1.000
_cell.length_c   1.000
_cell.angle_alpha   90.00
_cell.angle_beta   90.00
_cell.angle_gamma   90.00
#
_symmetry.space_group_name_H-M   'P 1'
#
loop_
_entity.id
_entity.type
_entity.pdbx_description
1 polymer ?
#
loop_
_entity_poly.entity_id
_entity_poly.type
_entity_poly.pdbx_seq_one_letter_code
_entity_poly.pdbx_strand_id
1 'polypeptide(L)'
;MGGAVSAGEDNDELIDNLKEAQYIRTELVEQAFRAVDRADYYLEEFRENAYKDLAWKHGNIHLSAPCIYSEVMEALDLQPGLSFLNLGSGTGYLSSMVGLILGPFGVNHGVELHPDVTEYAKQKLDFFIRTSDSFDRFDFCEPSFVTGNCLEIAPDCSQYDRVYCGAGVRREHEDYMKSLLKVGGILVMPLEEKLTKITRTGPSAWETKKILAVSFAPLVQPPRCESGKSRLVHLPPPAVRSLQDLARIAIRAAVKRAIRQEAASGSVGGPRTTPRLKRRRVRRRRMETIVFLDKEVFASRISSPSEDSGCEGPDEEPREGEAPSPAEARPEPPVNLLREKVLGLPLPEPLKRYLLYHRDK
;
A
#
# COMPACT_ATOMS: atom_id res chain seq x y z
N MET A 1 12.42 3.28 -9.20
CA MET A 1 11.27 2.83 -10.01
C MET A 1 10.06 3.70 -9.75
N GLY A 2 9.13 3.76 -10.71
CA GLY A 2 7.94 4.60 -10.68
C GLY A 2 7.87 5.56 -11.87
N GLY A 3 6.86 6.44 -11.88
CA GLY A 3 6.63 7.47 -12.88
C GLY A 3 5.69 7.03 -14.00
N ALA A 4 4.92 5.97 -13.78
CA ALA A 4 3.98 5.46 -14.77
C ALA A 4 2.68 6.26 -14.81
N VAL A 5 2.33 6.91 -13.69
CA VAL A 5 1.12 7.74 -13.56
C VAL A 5 1.43 9.12 -12.98
N SER A 6 0.50 10.06 -13.15
CA SER A 6 0.60 11.39 -12.53
C SER A 6 0.44 11.31 -11.02
N ALA A 7 1.04 12.28 -10.31
CA ALA A 7 0.81 12.48 -8.89
C ALA A 7 -0.67 12.83 -8.62
N GLY A 8 -1.19 12.39 -7.49
CA GLY A 8 -2.47 12.84 -6.94
C GLY A 8 -2.28 13.93 -5.88
N GLU A 9 -3.33 14.70 -5.62
CA GLU A 9 -3.45 15.63 -4.48
C GLU A 9 -3.59 14.86 -3.15
N ASP A 10 -4.24 13.69 -3.19
CA ASP A 10 -4.44 12.77 -2.07
C ASP A 10 -4.27 11.30 -2.46
N ASN A 11 -4.46 10.39 -1.50
CA ASN A 11 -4.37 8.95 -1.74
C ASN A 11 -5.42 8.48 -2.75
N ASP A 12 -6.66 9.00 -2.68
CA ASP A 12 -7.75 8.56 -3.53
C ASP A 12 -7.53 8.94 -5.01
N GLU A 13 -7.02 10.14 -5.29
CA GLU A 13 -6.66 10.56 -6.64
C GLU A 13 -5.45 9.77 -7.18
N LEU A 14 -4.47 9.45 -6.34
CA LEU A 14 -3.40 8.54 -6.74
C LEU A 14 -3.97 7.17 -7.16
N ILE A 15 -4.93 6.63 -6.40
CA ILE A 15 -5.55 5.34 -6.73
C ILE A 15 -6.37 5.45 -8.03
N ASP A 16 -7.10 6.54 -8.24
CA ASP A 16 -7.82 6.80 -9.50
C ASP A 16 -6.87 6.79 -10.70
N ASN A 17 -5.74 7.48 -10.60
CA ASN A 17 -4.71 7.51 -11.65
C ASN A 17 -4.15 6.11 -11.95
N LEU A 18 -3.90 5.29 -10.92
CA LEU A 18 -3.43 3.91 -11.08
C LEU A 18 -4.47 2.99 -11.75
N LYS A 19 -5.75 3.20 -11.46
CA LYS A 19 -6.86 2.48 -12.11
C LYS A 19 -7.03 2.89 -13.57
N GLU A 20 -7.02 4.18 -13.86
CA GLU A 20 -7.11 4.70 -15.23
C GLU A 20 -5.97 4.15 -16.10
N ALA A 21 -4.77 4.03 -15.53
CA ALA A 21 -3.60 3.44 -16.18
C ALA A 21 -3.56 1.90 -16.15
N GLN A 22 -4.60 1.22 -15.64
CA GLN A 22 -4.75 -0.24 -15.61
C GLN A 22 -3.73 -1.00 -14.74
N TYR A 23 -3.08 -0.33 -13.78
CA TYR A 23 -2.23 -0.97 -12.79
C TYR A 23 -3.06 -1.64 -11.67
N ILE A 24 -4.14 -1.00 -11.24
CA ILE A 24 -5.13 -1.58 -10.33
C ILE A 24 -6.32 -2.03 -11.17
N ARG A 25 -6.64 -3.33 -11.10
CA ARG A 25 -7.60 -3.99 -11.99
C ARG A 25 -8.76 -4.63 -11.23
N THR A 26 -8.52 -4.99 -9.97
CA THR A 26 -9.50 -5.70 -9.14
C THR A 26 -10.01 -4.81 -8.00
N GLU A 27 -11.30 -4.98 -7.68
CA GLU A 27 -11.96 -4.25 -6.60
C GLU A 27 -11.30 -4.48 -5.24
N LEU A 28 -10.86 -5.71 -4.96
CA LEU A 28 -10.18 -6.03 -3.70
C LEU A 28 -8.87 -5.25 -3.52
N VAL A 29 -8.07 -5.14 -4.60
CA VAL A 29 -6.82 -4.38 -4.57
C VAL A 29 -7.10 -2.89 -4.43
N GLU A 30 -8.05 -2.34 -5.19
CA GLU A 30 -8.48 -0.95 -5.04
C GLU A 30 -8.89 -0.62 -3.61
N GLN A 31 -9.79 -1.43 -3.03
CA GLN A 31 -10.28 -1.19 -1.67
C GLN A 31 -9.16 -1.19 -0.64
N ALA A 32 -8.18 -2.09 -0.77
CA ALA A 32 -7.03 -2.14 0.12
C ALA A 32 -6.13 -0.90 -0.01
N PHE A 33 -5.87 -0.45 -1.24
CA PHE A 33 -5.07 0.76 -1.50
C PHE A 33 -5.74 2.04 -0.99
N ARG A 34 -7.06 2.16 -1.10
CA ARG A 34 -7.79 3.30 -0.54
C ARG A 34 -7.86 3.26 0.98
N ALA A 35 -7.88 2.06 1.56
CA ALA A 35 -8.03 1.88 2.99
C ALA A 35 -6.77 2.20 3.79
N VAL A 36 -5.59 2.03 3.18
CA VAL A 36 -4.29 2.26 3.81
C VAL A 36 -3.66 3.48 3.14
N ASP A 37 -3.73 4.63 3.80
CA ASP A 37 -3.13 5.85 3.27
C ASP A 37 -1.61 5.71 3.19
N ARG A 38 -1.06 5.90 1.99
CA ARG A 38 0.38 5.83 1.75
C ARG A 38 1.17 6.85 2.55
N ALA A 39 0.64 8.05 2.78
CA ALA A 39 1.32 9.12 3.52
C ALA A 39 1.52 8.76 5.00
N ASP A 40 0.68 7.91 5.58
CA ASP A 40 0.85 7.45 6.95
C ASP A 40 2.11 6.59 7.14
N TYR A 41 2.65 6.02 6.06
CA TYR A 41 3.85 5.17 6.09
C TYR A 41 5.15 5.93 5.76
N TYR A 42 5.05 7.21 5.42
CA TYR A 42 6.19 8.12 5.27
C TYR A 42 6.64 8.66 6.63
N LEU A 43 7.88 9.16 6.67
CA LEU A 43 8.30 10.09 7.72
C LEU A 43 7.58 11.43 7.50
N GLU A 44 7.27 12.12 8.60
CA GLU A 44 6.41 13.32 8.58
C GLU A 44 6.93 14.38 7.61
N GLU A 45 8.25 14.61 7.60
CA GLU A 45 8.93 15.61 6.76
C GLU A 45 8.88 15.31 5.25
N PHE A 46 8.49 14.10 4.84
CA PHE A 46 8.45 13.70 3.42
C PHE A 46 7.05 13.37 2.90
N ARG A 47 5.98 13.62 3.68
CA ARG A 47 4.60 13.24 3.32
C ARG A 47 4.11 13.89 2.02
N GLU A 48 4.61 15.06 1.66
CA GLU A 48 4.32 15.74 0.39
C GLU A 48 4.67 14.92 -0.87
N ASN A 49 5.53 13.91 -0.72
CA ASN A 49 5.94 13.02 -1.81
C ASN A 49 5.16 11.70 -1.83
N ALA A 50 4.25 11.49 -0.87
CA ALA A 50 3.57 10.21 -0.71
C ALA A 50 2.67 9.84 -1.90
N TYR A 51 1.99 10.83 -2.48
CA TYR A 51 1.01 10.61 -3.57
C TYR A 51 1.61 10.72 -4.97
N LYS A 52 2.95 10.73 -5.05
CA LYS A 52 3.67 10.61 -6.32
C LYS A 52 3.90 9.13 -6.60
N ASP A 53 3.79 8.73 -7.86
CA ASP A 53 4.12 7.36 -8.27
C ASP A 53 5.64 7.15 -8.28
N LEU A 54 6.30 7.28 -7.14
CA LEU A 54 7.74 7.20 -7.00
C LEU A 54 8.11 6.33 -5.80
N ALA A 55 9.18 5.56 -5.96
CA ALA A 55 9.83 4.94 -4.83
C ALA A 55 10.45 6.02 -3.94
N TRP A 56 10.42 5.80 -2.63
CA TRP A 56 11.02 6.68 -1.65
C TRP A 56 11.97 5.90 -0.74
N LYS A 57 13.10 6.52 -0.38
CA LYS A 57 14.11 5.94 0.49
C LYS A 57 14.67 7.01 1.43
N HIS A 58 14.80 6.66 2.70
CA HIS A 58 15.51 7.47 3.69
C HIS A 58 16.24 6.53 4.68
N GLY A 59 17.57 6.56 4.70
CA GLY A 59 18.36 5.57 5.45
C GLY A 59 18.05 4.14 5.01
N ASN A 60 17.67 3.29 5.98
CA ASN A 60 17.24 1.91 5.74
C ASN A 60 15.76 1.79 5.32
N ILE A 61 14.96 2.84 5.56
CA ILE A 61 13.54 2.83 5.23
C ILE A 61 13.38 2.98 3.72
N HIS A 62 12.60 2.08 3.13
CA HIS A 62 12.29 2.08 1.71
C HIS A 62 10.82 1.78 1.46
N LEU A 63 10.24 2.50 0.50
CA LEU A 63 8.87 2.32 0.05
C LEU A 63 8.85 2.26 -1.47
N SER A 64 8.45 1.13 -2.04
CA SER A 64 8.35 0.98 -3.50
C SER A 64 7.29 1.92 -4.08
N ALA A 65 7.41 2.21 -5.37
CA ALA A 65 6.42 3.00 -6.09
C ALA A 65 5.02 2.34 -6.04
N PRO A 66 3.93 3.12 -5.96
CA PRO A 66 2.56 2.64 -6.00
C PRO A 66 2.28 1.65 -7.14
N CYS A 67 2.67 1.98 -8.39
CA CYS A 67 2.46 1.09 -9.54
C CYS A 67 3.08 -0.30 -9.37
N ILE A 68 4.24 -0.39 -8.70
CA ILE A 68 4.92 -1.65 -8.42
C ILE A 68 4.13 -2.47 -7.40
N TYR A 69 3.64 -1.82 -6.33
CA TYR A 69 2.79 -2.51 -5.36
C TYR A 69 1.46 -2.96 -5.99
N SER A 70 0.88 -2.18 -6.90
CA SER A 70 -0.33 -2.58 -7.63
C SER A 70 -0.09 -3.88 -8.41
N GLU A 71 0.98 -3.94 -9.20
CA GLU A 71 1.32 -5.15 -9.97
C GLU A 71 1.65 -6.35 -9.09
N VAL A 72 2.34 -6.13 -7.96
CA VAL A 72 2.61 -7.19 -6.98
C VAL A 72 1.30 -7.73 -6.41
N MET A 73 0.40 -6.86 -5.95
CA MET A 73 -0.87 -7.29 -5.36
C MET A 73 -1.77 -8.01 -6.37
N GLU A 74 -1.84 -7.50 -7.60
CA GLU A 74 -2.56 -8.14 -8.71
C GLU A 74 -1.94 -9.49 -9.11
N ALA A 75 -0.61 -9.59 -9.15
CA ALA A 75 0.07 -10.82 -9.51
C ALA A 75 -0.05 -11.91 -8.44
N LEU A 76 -0.05 -11.51 -7.16
CA LEU A 76 -0.20 -12.40 -6.04
C LEU A 76 -1.58 -13.06 -6.00
N ASP A 77 -2.64 -12.46 -6.55
CA ASP A 77 -4.00 -13.03 -6.49
C ASP A 77 -4.37 -13.45 -5.05
N LEU A 78 -4.35 -12.45 -4.17
CA LEU A 78 -4.62 -12.58 -2.73
C LEU A 78 -6.11 -12.87 -2.51
N GLN A 79 -6.40 -13.78 -1.58
CA GLN A 79 -7.76 -14.16 -1.20
C GLN A 79 -7.88 -14.30 0.32
N PRO A 80 -9.08 -14.14 0.90
CA PRO A 80 -9.29 -14.36 2.32
C PRO A 80 -8.84 -15.74 2.79
N GLY A 81 -8.18 -15.81 3.95
CA GLY A 81 -7.72 -17.05 4.57
C GLY A 81 -6.38 -17.59 4.06
N LEU A 82 -5.76 -16.97 3.05
CA LEU A 82 -4.44 -17.40 2.57
C LEU A 82 -3.32 -17.03 3.55
N SER A 83 -2.21 -17.75 3.45
CA SER A 83 -0.95 -17.42 4.12
C SER A 83 -0.01 -16.64 3.20
N PHE A 84 0.52 -15.54 3.71
CA PHE A 84 1.40 -14.61 3.00
C PHE A 84 2.71 -14.38 3.75
N LEU A 85 3.81 -14.39 3.01
CA LEU A 85 5.16 -14.06 3.48
C LEU A 85 5.75 -12.91 2.65
N ASN A 86 6.14 -11.84 3.33
CA ASN A 86 6.78 -10.66 2.75
C ASN A 86 8.26 -10.61 3.14
N LEU A 87 9.16 -10.84 2.19
CA LEU A 87 10.61 -10.80 2.38
C LEU A 87 11.14 -9.41 2.04
N GLY A 88 11.69 -8.70 3.02
CA GLY A 88 11.95 -7.27 2.93
C GLY A 88 10.68 -6.47 3.15
N SER A 89 10.02 -6.67 4.31
CA SER A 89 8.72 -6.06 4.59
C SER A 89 8.73 -4.53 4.66
N GLY A 90 9.92 -3.91 4.81
CA GLY A 90 10.08 -2.46 4.79
C GLY A 90 9.21 -1.79 5.85
N THR A 91 8.51 -0.72 5.47
CA THR A 91 7.63 0.03 6.39
C THR A 91 6.38 -0.72 6.84
N GLY A 92 6.13 -1.94 6.33
CA GLY A 92 4.91 -2.68 6.59
C GLY A 92 3.71 -2.25 5.73
N TYR A 93 3.83 -1.22 4.89
CA TYR A 93 2.72 -0.70 4.05
C TYR A 93 2.03 -1.79 3.21
N LEU A 94 2.80 -2.58 2.46
CA LEU A 94 2.27 -3.68 1.66
C LEU A 94 1.62 -4.75 2.56
N SER A 95 2.28 -5.11 3.66
CA SER A 95 1.76 -6.11 4.60
C SER A 95 0.44 -5.66 5.24
N SER A 96 0.26 -4.38 5.53
CA SER A 96 -1.02 -3.83 6.02
C SER A 96 -2.11 -3.92 4.95
N MET A 97 -1.84 -3.56 3.70
CA MET A 97 -2.82 -3.72 2.61
C MET A 97 -3.21 -5.18 2.39
N VAL A 98 -2.22 -6.08 2.37
CA VAL A 98 -2.46 -7.53 2.27
C VAL A 98 -3.30 -8.02 3.45
N GLY A 99 -3.05 -7.52 4.65
CA GLY A 99 -3.80 -7.88 5.86
C GLY A 99 -5.31 -7.63 5.72
N LEU A 100 -5.72 -6.56 5.03
CA LEU A 100 -7.13 -6.26 4.76
C LEU A 100 -7.78 -7.23 3.78
N ILE A 101 -7.01 -7.81 2.86
CA ILE A 101 -7.51 -8.78 1.87
C ILE A 101 -7.60 -10.18 2.48
N LEU A 102 -6.57 -10.60 3.23
CA LEU A 102 -6.51 -11.92 3.84
C LEU A 102 -7.58 -12.11 4.92
N GLY A 103 -7.95 -11.04 5.63
CA GLY A 103 -8.93 -11.09 6.70
C GLY A 103 -8.49 -11.98 7.88
N PRO A 104 -9.38 -12.24 8.83
CA PRO A 104 -8.98 -12.71 10.16
C PRO A 104 -8.45 -14.15 10.15
N PHE A 105 -8.77 -14.94 9.13
CA PHE A 105 -8.33 -16.33 9.04
C PHE A 105 -7.05 -16.52 8.22
N GLY A 106 -6.44 -15.44 7.73
CA GLY A 106 -5.16 -15.50 7.02
C GLY A 106 -3.96 -15.58 7.96
N VAL A 107 -2.78 -15.72 7.35
CA VAL A 107 -1.48 -15.59 8.01
C VAL A 107 -0.68 -14.53 7.25
N ASN A 108 -0.04 -13.60 7.95
CA ASN A 108 0.66 -12.48 7.34
C ASN A 108 1.99 -12.25 8.06
N HIS A 109 3.09 -12.73 7.48
CA HIS A 109 4.41 -12.61 8.07
C HIS A 109 5.30 -11.69 7.23
N GLY A 110 6.08 -10.85 7.91
CA GLY A 110 7.10 -10.00 7.30
C GLY A 110 8.47 -10.29 7.90
N VAL A 111 9.48 -10.46 7.04
CA VAL A 111 10.88 -10.54 7.44
C VAL A 111 11.58 -9.29 6.97
N GLU A 112 12.25 -8.59 7.88
CA GLU A 112 13.01 -7.38 7.58
C GLU A 112 14.42 -7.49 8.14
N LEU A 113 15.42 -7.13 7.34
CA LEU A 113 16.83 -7.24 7.73
C LEU A 113 17.19 -6.26 8.85
N HIS A 114 16.63 -5.06 8.77
CA HIS A 114 17.01 -3.93 9.61
C HIS A 114 16.10 -3.82 10.86
N PRO A 115 16.65 -3.89 12.10
CA PRO A 115 15.85 -3.80 13.33
C PRO A 115 15.06 -2.48 13.45
N ASP A 116 15.68 -1.36 13.06
CA ASP A 116 15.07 -0.02 13.04
C ASP A 116 13.87 0.04 12.08
N VAL A 117 13.95 -0.63 10.93
CA VAL A 117 12.85 -0.69 9.95
C VAL A 117 11.73 -1.60 10.46
N THR A 118 12.07 -2.71 11.13
CA THR A 118 11.08 -3.59 11.76
C THR A 118 10.28 -2.84 12.83
N GLU A 119 10.96 -2.06 13.67
CA GLU A 119 10.32 -1.26 14.70
C GLU A 119 9.44 -0.16 14.09
N TYR A 120 9.92 0.52 13.05
CA TYR A 120 9.13 1.48 12.29
C TYR A 120 7.85 0.86 11.72
N ALA A 121 7.94 -0.35 11.15
CA ALA A 121 6.78 -1.06 10.61
C ALA A 121 5.72 -1.36 11.68
N LYS A 122 6.16 -1.79 12.87
CA LYS A 122 5.27 -2.03 14.02
C LYS A 122 4.59 -0.75 14.49
N GLN A 123 5.31 0.37 14.53
CA GLN A 123 4.75 1.67 14.89
C GLN A 123 3.70 2.14 13.88
N LYS A 124 3.97 2.00 12.58
CA LYS A 124 2.99 2.36 11.53
C LYS A 124 1.77 1.45 11.54
N LEU A 125 1.94 0.17 11.86
CA LEU A 125 0.84 -0.77 12.04
C LEU A 125 -0.04 -0.38 13.25
N ASP A 126 0.55 -0.13 14.42
CA ASP A 126 -0.19 0.30 15.62
C ASP A 126 -0.92 1.62 15.36
N PHE A 127 -0.27 2.57 14.68
CA PHE A 127 -0.90 3.81 14.23
C PHE A 127 -2.13 3.50 13.37
N PHE A 128 -2.00 2.70 12.31
CA PHE A 128 -3.11 2.33 11.43
C PHE A 128 -4.28 1.69 12.21
N ILE A 129 -4.01 0.75 13.11
CA ILE A 129 -5.04 0.07 13.92
C ILE A 129 -5.79 1.08 14.81
N ARG A 130 -5.07 2.03 15.42
CA ARG A 130 -5.67 3.03 16.33
C ARG A 130 -6.39 4.12 15.58
N THR A 131 -5.82 4.66 14.52
CA THR A 131 -6.21 5.94 13.91
C THR A 131 -6.95 5.82 12.60
N SER A 132 -6.94 4.67 11.90
CA SER A 132 -7.63 4.55 10.61
C SER A 132 -9.12 4.22 10.79
N ASP A 133 -10.02 5.00 10.19
CA ASP A 133 -11.45 4.66 10.15
C ASP A 133 -11.72 3.46 9.24
N SER A 134 -10.87 3.27 8.22
CA SER A 134 -10.94 2.11 7.34
C SER A 134 -10.78 0.80 8.12
N PHE A 135 -10.00 0.78 9.20
CA PHE A 135 -9.81 -0.43 10.02
C PHE A 135 -11.14 -1.07 10.44
N ASP A 136 -12.17 -0.29 10.78
CA ASP A 136 -13.45 -0.85 11.18
C ASP A 136 -14.26 -1.45 10.02
N ARG A 137 -14.04 -0.95 8.81
CA ARG A 137 -14.71 -1.42 7.60
C ARG A 137 -14.24 -2.82 7.20
N PHE A 138 -12.97 -3.12 7.43
CA PHE A 138 -12.35 -4.39 7.06
C PHE A 138 -12.32 -5.37 8.22
N ASP A 139 -12.15 -6.64 7.89
CA ASP A 139 -11.61 -7.61 8.83
C ASP A 139 -10.13 -7.75 8.49
N PHE A 140 -9.27 -7.93 9.49
CA PHE A 140 -7.84 -7.68 9.33
C PHE A 140 -6.99 -8.86 9.79
N CYS A 141 -6.08 -9.30 8.91
CA CYS A 141 -4.95 -10.15 9.28
C CYS A 141 -3.78 -9.26 9.69
N GLU A 142 -3.64 -9.04 10.99
CA GLU A 142 -2.53 -8.28 11.53
C GLU A 142 -1.18 -8.89 11.12
N PRO A 143 -0.28 -8.13 10.47
CA PRO A 143 1.03 -8.63 10.09
C PRO A 143 1.93 -8.82 11.31
N SER A 144 2.67 -9.93 11.34
CA SER A 144 3.74 -10.15 12.30
C SER A 144 5.10 -9.92 11.65
N PHE A 145 5.87 -8.96 12.19
CA PHE A 145 7.17 -8.59 11.66
C PHE A 145 8.31 -9.18 12.51
N VAL A 146 9.23 -9.87 11.83
CA VAL A 146 10.42 -10.50 12.41
C VAL A 146 11.67 -9.86 11.81
N THR A 147 12.62 -9.52 12.67
CA THR A 147 13.94 -9.03 12.23
C THR A 147 14.86 -10.18 11.89
N GLY A 148 15.46 -10.17 10.70
CA GLY A 148 16.47 -11.13 10.27
C GLY A 148 16.68 -11.17 8.76
N ASN A 149 17.66 -11.96 8.32
CA ASN A 149 17.90 -12.18 6.90
C ASN A 149 16.92 -13.21 6.34
N CYS A 150 16.18 -12.86 5.28
CA CYS A 150 15.22 -13.77 4.66
C CYS A 150 15.85 -15.01 4.00
N LEU A 151 17.17 -15.01 3.76
CA LEU A 151 17.93 -16.17 3.28
C LEU A 151 18.29 -17.17 4.40
N GLU A 152 17.96 -16.86 5.66
CA GLU A 152 18.23 -17.69 6.83
C GLU A 152 16.94 -18.05 7.58
N ILE A 153 15.80 -18.17 6.89
CA ILE A 153 14.55 -18.63 7.50
C ILE A 153 14.68 -20.09 7.91
N ALA A 154 14.28 -20.39 9.14
CA ALA A 154 14.42 -21.73 9.69
C ALA A 154 13.62 -22.76 8.86
N PRO A 155 14.19 -23.93 8.55
CA PRO A 155 13.59 -24.91 7.63
C PRO A 155 12.31 -25.59 8.18
N ASP A 156 12.07 -25.47 9.49
CA ASP A 156 10.85 -25.91 10.15
C ASP A 156 9.67 -24.93 9.98
N CYS A 157 9.91 -23.76 9.38
CA CYS A 157 8.86 -22.81 9.07
C CYS A 157 7.86 -23.37 8.05
N SER A 158 6.58 -23.02 8.23
CA SER A 158 5.53 -23.42 7.30
C SER A 158 5.73 -22.79 5.92
N GLN A 159 5.37 -23.52 4.86
CA GLN A 159 5.25 -22.97 3.52
C GLN A 159 4.04 -22.02 3.42
N TYR A 160 4.06 -21.13 2.44
CA TYR A 160 3.04 -20.10 2.24
C TYR A 160 2.26 -20.27 0.93
N ASP A 161 1.02 -19.80 0.92
CA ASP A 161 0.22 -19.72 -0.31
C ASP A 161 0.73 -18.60 -1.21
N ARG A 162 1.28 -17.54 -0.63
CA ARG A 162 1.71 -16.32 -1.32
C ARG A 162 3.03 -15.83 -0.74
N VAL A 163 4.01 -15.57 -1.60
CA VAL A 163 5.31 -15.03 -1.18
C VAL A 163 5.65 -13.83 -2.05
N TYR A 164 6.08 -12.74 -1.43
CA TYR A 164 6.66 -11.59 -2.14
C TYR A 164 8.06 -11.33 -1.62
N CYS A 165 9.00 -11.05 -2.53
CA CYS A 165 10.32 -10.55 -2.18
C CYS A 165 10.50 -9.13 -2.69
N GLY A 166 10.64 -8.18 -1.77
CA GLY A 166 10.83 -6.75 -2.04
C GLY A 166 12.26 -6.33 -2.40
N ALA A 167 13.11 -7.29 -2.78
CA ALA A 167 14.50 -7.07 -3.14
C ALA A 167 14.91 -7.93 -4.34
N GLY A 168 15.96 -7.51 -5.05
CA GLY A 168 16.48 -8.21 -6.22
C GLY A 168 17.05 -9.57 -5.86
N VAL A 169 16.47 -10.64 -6.42
CA VAL A 169 16.90 -12.02 -6.20
C VAL A 169 17.85 -12.45 -7.30
N ARG A 170 19.00 -13.02 -6.90
CA ARG A 170 19.94 -13.65 -7.85
C ARG A 170 19.47 -15.06 -8.17
N ARG A 171 19.81 -15.55 -9.36
CA ARG A 171 19.41 -16.88 -9.84
C ARG A 171 19.81 -18.02 -8.91
N GLU A 172 20.94 -17.89 -8.22
CA GLU A 172 21.42 -18.86 -7.23
C GLU A 172 20.47 -19.05 -6.03
N HIS A 173 19.62 -18.06 -5.72
CA HIS A 173 18.65 -18.11 -4.61
C HIS A 173 17.23 -18.44 -5.07
N GLU A 174 17.00 -18.66 -6.37
CA GLU A 174 15.66 -18.92 -6.92
C GLU A 174 15.01 -20.16 -6.29
N ASP A 175 15.76 -21.26 -6.16
CA ASP A 175 15.25 -22.51 -5.62
C ASP A 175 14.95 -22.41 -4.11
N TYR A 176 15.75 -21.62 -3.38
CA TYR A 176 15.47 -21.31 -1.99
C TYR A 176 14.13 -20.56 -1.86
N MET A 177 13.89 -19.53 -2.67
CA MET A 177 12.62 -18.78 -2.64
C MET A 177 11.42 -19.67 -3.00
N LYS A 178 11.58 -20.55 -3.99
CA LYS A 178 10.55 -21.54 -4.37
C LYS A 178 10.23 -22.50 -3.23
N SER A 179 11.21 -22.88 -2.41
CA SER A 179 11.01 -23.82 -1.30
C SER A 179 10.03 -23.32 -0.24
N LEU A 180 9.87 -21.99 -0.11
CA LEU A 180 8.96 -21.33 0.82
C LEU A 180 7.48 -21.44 0.39
N LEU A 181 7.19 -21.93 -0.81
CA LEU A 181 5.87 -21.88 -1.42
C LEU A 181 5.14 -23.23 -1.36
N LYS A 182 3.87 -23.25 -0.98
CA LYS A 182 3.00 -24.44 -1.06
C LYS A 182 2.73 -24.81 -2.52
N VAL A 183 2.31 -26.04 -2.78
CA VAL A 183 1.71 -26.41 -4.08
C VAL A 183 0.43 -25.60 -4.28
N GLY A 184 0.26 -25.01 -5.46
CA GLY A 184 -0.78 -24.03 -5.77
C GLY A 184 -0.44 -22.59 -5.37
N GLY A 185 0.70 -22.37 -4.72
CA GLY A 185 1.11 -21.04 -4.27
C GLY A 185 1.70 -20.17 -5.38
N ILE A 186 1.77 -18.87 -5.11
CA ILE A 186 2.33 -17.85 -6.00
C ILE A 186 3.48 -17.10 -5.31
N LEU A 187 4.63 -17.04 -5.97
CA LEU A 187 5.79 -16.24 -5.61
C LEU A 187 5.92 -15.08 -6.59
N VAL A 188 6.04 -13.86 -6.08
CA VAL A 188 6.35 -12.66 -6.87
C VAL A 188 7.67 -12.08 -6.39
N MET A 189 8.65 -11.98 -7.28
CA MET A 189 9.94 -11.40 -6.94
C MET A 189 10.65 -10.79 -8.15
N PRO A 190 11.53 -9.80 -7.96
CA PRO A 190 12.44 -9.33 -8.98
C PRO A 190 13.53 -10.38 -9.23
N LEU A 191 13.60 -10.93 -10.44
CA LEU A 191 14.61 -11.88 -10.88
C LEU A 191 15.22 -11.37 -12.20
N GLU A 192 16.55 -11.23 -12.26
CA GLU A 192 17.25 -10.70 -13.45
C GLU A 192 16.64 -9.38 -13.95
N GLU A 193 16.42 -8.42 -13.03
CA GLU A 193 15.82 -7.09 -13.31
C GLU A 193 14.40 -7.12 -13.90
N LYS A 194 13.67 -8.23 -13.72
CA LYS A 194 12.27 -8.35 -14.13
C LYS A 194 11.43 -8.84 -12.97
N LEU A 195 10.33 -8.12 -12.69
CA LEU A 195 9.33 -8.58 -11.75
C LEU A 195 8.69 -9.83 -12.34
N THR A 196 8.78 -10.94 -11.63
CA THR A 196 8.44 -12.26 -12.13
C THR A 196 7.46 -12.92 -11.18
N LYS A 197 6.37 -13.47 -11.75
CA LYS A 197 5.42 -14.34 -11.07
C LYS A 197 5.82 -15.79 -11.33
N ILE A 198 5.97 -16.56 -10.26
CA ILE A 198 6.24 -18.00 -10.29
C ILE A 198 5.09 -18.70 -9.58
N THR A 199 4.41 -19.61 -10.27
CA THR A 199 3.33 -20.42 -9.71
C THR A 199 3.80 -21.86 -9.52
N ARG A 200 3.63 -22.42 -8.32
CA ARG A 200 3.92 -23.85 -8.08
C ARG A 200 2.72 -24.68 -8.50
N THR A 201 2.76 -25.31 -9.67
CA THR A 201 1.62 -26.08 -10.21
C THR A 201 1.59 -27.53 -9.72
N GLY A 202 2.69 -28.03 -9.16
CA GLY A 202 2.78 -29.38 -8.58
C GLY A 202 3.99 -29.53 -7.65
N PRO A 203 4.26 -30.75 -7.14
CA PRO A 203 5.38 -30.99 -6.23
C PRO A 203 6.74 -30.53 -6.78
N SER A 204 6.97 -30.75 -8.08
CA SER A 204 8.19 -30.35 -8.81
C SER A 204 7.89 -29.58 -10.10
N ALA A 205 6.68 -29.05 -10.26
CA ALA A 205 6.23 -28.35 -11.46
C ALA A 205 5.99 -26.87 -11.19
N TRP A 206 6.48 -26.01 -12.09
CA TRP A 206 6.51 -24.57 -11.92
C TRP A 206 6.16 -23.86 -13.23
N GLU A 207 5.40 -22.78 -13.13
CA GLU A 207 5.11 -21.87 -14.24
C GLU A 207 5.71 -20.49 -13.92
N THR A 208 6.43 -19.89 -14.88
CA THR A 208 7.10 -18.60 -14.69
C THR A 208 6.61 -17.60 -15.73
N LYS A 209 6.12 -16.44 -15.26
CA LYS A 209 5.67 -15.32 -16.09
C LYS A 209 6.41 -14.05 -15.71
N LYS A 210 7.09 -13.44 -16.68
CA LYS A 210 7.73 -12.12 -16.54
C LYS A 210 6.65 -11.04 -16.69
N ILE A 211 6.57 -10.10 -15.74
CA ILE A 211 5.55 -9.04 -15.69
C ILE A 211 6.11 -7.78 -16.33
N LEU A 212 7.10 -7.13 -15.70
CA LEU A 212 7.66 -5.87 -16.16
C LEU A 212 9.12 -5.71 -15.73
N ALA A 213 9.87 -4.83 -16.40
CA ALA A 213 11.26 -4.53 -16.08
C ALA A 213 11.35 -3.62 -14.84
N VAL A 214 12.23 -3.99 -13.90
CA VAL A 214 12.33 -3.37 -12.58
C VAL A 214 13.76 -3.17 -12.12
N SER A 215 13.96 -2.19 -11.25
CA SER A 215 15.21 -1.96 -10.53
C SER A 215 14.95 -2.03 -9.02
N PHE A 216 15.56 -3.01 -8.36
CA PHE A 216 15.49 -3.22 -6.92
C PHE A 216 16.90 -3.30 -6.34
N ALA A 217 17.05 -2.89 -5.08
CA ALA A 217 18.27 -3.19 -4.34
C ALA A 217 18.43 -4.71 -4.22
N PRO A 218 19.65 -5.26 -4.42
CA PRO A 218 19.86 -6.70 -4.34
C PRO A 218 19.68 -7.21 -2.90
N LEU A 219 19.27 -8.47 -2.77
CA LEU A 219 19.25 -9.15 -1.48
C LEU A 219 20.64 -9.19 -0.84
N VAL A 220 20.70 -8.81 0.44
CA VAL A 220 21.93 -8.86 1.24
C VAL A 220 22.21 -10.31 1.61
N GLN A 221 23.39 -10.79 1.22
CA GLN A 221 23.85 -12.12 1.61
C GLN A 221 24.17 -12.16 3.11
N PRO A 222 23.82 -13.23 3.82
CA PRO A 222 24.29 -13.40 5.19
C PRO A 222 25.82 -13.46 5.21
N PRO A 223 26.47 -12.88 6.23
CA PRO A 223 27.92 -12.96 6.34
C PRO A 223 28.36 -14.42 6.41
N ARG A 224 29.45 -14.77 5.71
CA ARG A 224 30.04 -16.11 5.83
C ARG A 224 30.49 -16.31 7.27
N CYS A 225 29.78 -17.15 8.01
CA CYS A 225 30.04 -17.38 9.42
C CYS A 225 31.24 -18.33 9.57
N GLU A 226 32.40 -17.82 9.99
CA GLU A 226 33.54 -18.64 10.40
C GLU A 226 33.29 -19.36 11.76
N SER A 227 32.23 -18.99 12.49
CA SER A 227 31.94 -19.46 13.85
C SER A 227 30.72 -20.38 14.00
N GLY A 228 30.13 -20.87 12.89
CA GLY A 228 29.16 -21.97 12.89
C GLY A 228 27.79 -21.71 13.54
N LYS A 229 27.50 -20.49 14.01
CA LYS A 229 26.18 -20.12 14.54
C LYS A 229 25.40 -19.32 13.50
N SER A 230 24.71 -20.00 12.59
CA SER A 230 23.67 -19.32 11.78
C SER A 230 22.53 -18.92 12.72
N ARG A 231 22.17 -17.64 12.73
CA ARG A 231 21.06 -17.12 13.53
C ARG A 231 19.80 -17.28 12.69
N LEU A 232 19.27 -18.50 12.68
CA LEU A 232 18.05 -18.81 11.94
C LEU A 232 16.90 -17.88 12.36
N VAL A 233 16.16 -17.42 11.36
CA VAL A 233 14.99 -16.58 11.53
C VAL A 233 13.78 -17.49 11.73
N HIS A 234 13.24 -17.50 12.93
CA HIS A 234 12.02 -18.24 13.26
C HIS A 234 10.80 -17.35 13.07
N LEU A 235 9.88 -17.79 12.22
CA LEU A 235 8.60 -17.13 12.04
C LEU A 235 7.61 -17.58 13.12
N PRO A 236 6.71 -16.70 13.59
CA PRO A 236 5.70 -17.07 14.55
C PRO A 236 4.84 -18.21 14.01
N PRO A 237 4.48 -19.20 14.84
CA PRO A 237 3.53 -20.21 14.42
C PRO A 237 2.14 -19.57 14.19
N PRO A 238 1.34 -20.09 13.25
CA PRO A 238 -0.05 -19.67 13.10
C PRO A 238 -0.80 -19.83 14.43
N ALA A 239 -1.29 -18.72 14.98
CA ALA A 239 -1.99 -18.73 16.26
C ALA A 239 -3.44 -19.21 16.08
N VAL A 240 -3.88 -20.12 16.95
CA VAL A 240 -5.31 -20.46 17.05
C VAL A 240 -6.02 -19.33 17.78
N ARG A 241 -7.01 -18.72 17.13
CA ARG A 241 -7.80 -17.64 17.74
C ARG A 241 -8.64 -18.16 18.90
N SER A 242 -8.81 -17.32 19.93
CA SER A 242 -9.68 -17.64 21.06
C SER A 242 -11.15 -17.62 20.64
N LEU A 243 -12.01 -18.37 21.35
CA LEU A 243 -13.46 -18.32 21.13
C LEU A 243 -13.99 -16.87 21.26
N GLN A 244 -13.43 -16.09 22.17
CA GLN A 244 -13.80 -14.69 22.38
C GLN A 244 -13.51 -13.84 21.14
N ASP A 245 -12.39 -14.06 20.48
CA ASP A 245 -12.01 -13.34 19.26
C ASP A 245 -12.83 -13.80 18.05
N LEU A 246 -13.07 -15.10 17.92
CA LEU A 246 -13.98 -15.66 16.92
C LEU A 246 -15.41 -15.09 17.07
N ALA A 247 -15.90 -14.96 18.30
CA ALA A 247 -17.19 -14.33 18.60
C ALA A 247 -17.19 -12.85 18.19
N ARG A 248 -16.11 -12.10 18.46
CA ARG A 248 -15.97 -10.70 18.00
C ARG A 248 -16.13 -10.60 16.48
N ILE A 249 -15.39 -11.43 15.74
CA ILE A 249 -15.40 -11.46 14.28
C ILE A 249 -16.82 -11.78 13.77
N ALA A 250 -17.46 -12.81 14.33
CA ALA A 250 -18.80 -13.22 13.94
C ALA A 250 -19.85 -12.12 14.20
N ILE A 251 -19.80 -11.48 15.37
CA ILE A 251 -20.72 -10.39 15.72
C ILE A 251 -20.50 -9.18 14.80
N ARG A 252 -19.26 -8.75 14.60
CA ARG A 252 -18.94 -7.65 13.68
C ARG A 252 -19.42 -7.95 12.25
N ALA A 253 -19.21 -9.17 11.77
CA ALA A 253 -19.69 -9.60 10.45
C ALA A 253 -21.22 -9.55 10.34
N ALA A 254 -21.95 -9.94 11.39
CA ALA A 254 -23.40 -9.84 11.44
C ALA A 254 -23.88 -8.38 11.39
N VAL A 255 -23.25 -7.48 12.16
CA VAL A 255 -23.57 -6.05 12.14
C VAL A 255 -23.27 -5.43 10.77
N LYS A 256 -22.11 -5.72 10.17
CA LYS A 256 -21.77 -5.27 8.80
C LYS A 256 -22.80 -5.74 7.77
N ARG A 257 -23.30 -6.97 7.89
CA ARG A 257 -24.34 -7.51 7.00
C ARG A 257 -25.65 -6.75 7.15
N ALA A 258 -26.08 -6.45 8.37
CA ALA A 258 -27.28 -5.67 8.63
C ALA A 258 -27.17 -4.25 8.03
N ILE A 259 -26.03 -3.58 8.19
CA ILE A 259 -25.77 -2.26 7.57
C ILE A 259 -25.92 -2.31 6.05
N ARG A 260 -25.34 -3.34 5.40
CA ARG A 260 -25.45 -3.49 3.93
C ARG A 260 -26.88 -3.76 3.47
N GLN A 261 -27.65 -4.52 4.24
CA GLN A 261 -29.06 -4.80 3.95
C GLN A 261 -29.93 -3.54 4.07
N GLU A 262 -29.71 -2.75 5.13
CA GLU A 262 -30.40 -1.46 5.31
C GLU A 262 -30.09 -0.51 4.14
N ALA A 263 -28.81 -0.37 3.76
CA ALA A 263 -28.40 0.45 2.63
C ALA A 263 -29.02 0.00 1.29
N ALA A 264 -29.14 -1.31 1.07
CA ALA A 264 -29.80 -1.84 -0.13
C ALA A 264 -31.32 -1.59 -0.13
N SER A 265 -31.97 -1.69 1.03
CA SER A 265 -33.42 -1.47 1.18
C SER A 265 -33.83 0.01 1.11
N GLY A 266 -32.95 0.93 1.53
CA GLY A 266 -33.16 2.38 1.46
C GLY A 266 -33.06 2.96 0.04
N SER A 267 -32.53 2.21 -0.93
CA SER A 267 -32.35 2.67 -2.32
C SER A 267 -33.62 2.58 -3.19
N VAL A 268 -34.80 2.31 -2.63
CA VAL A 268 -36.07 2.23 -3.38
C VAL A 268 -36.78 3.61 -3.49
N GLY A 269 -36.15 4.72 -3.08
CA GLY A 269 -36.80 6.05 -3.11
C GLY A 269 -35.89 7.27 -3.21
N GLY A 270 -35.14 7.42 -4.31
CA GLY A 270 -34.61 8.70 -4.87
C GLY A 270 -33.32 9.29 -4.28
N PRO A 271 -32.72 10.35 -4.91
CA PRO A 271 -32.69 10.71 -6.33
C PRO A 271 -31.41 10.19 -7.02
N ARG A 272 -31.46 10.12 -8.36
CA ARG A 272 -30.34 9.76 -9.24
C ARG A 272 -29.09 10.57 -8.86
N THR A 273 -27.98 9.88 -8.59
CA THR A 273 -26.64 10.45 -8.60
C THR A 273 -26.46 11.26 -9.87
N THR A 274 -26.40 12.57 -9.75
CA THR A 274 -25.96 13.44 -10.84
C THR A 274 -24.53 13.01 -11.21
N PRO A 275 -24.23 12.78 -12.50
CA PRO A 275 -22.85 12.52 -12.89
C PRO A 275 -22.02 13.73 -12.46
N ARG A 276 -20.96 13.50 -11.67
CA ARG A 276 -19.98 14.53 -11.33
C ARG A 276 -19.63 15.30 -12.61
N LEU A 277 -19.95 16.59 -12.63
CA LEU A 277 -19.59 17.50 -13.72
C LEU A 277 -18.09 17.36 -13.94
N LYS A 278 -17.69 16.83 -15.11
CA LYS A 278 -16.31 16.84 -15.57
C LYS A 278 -15.80 18.28 -15.49
N ARG A 279 -14.95 18.59 -14.51
CA ARG A 279 -14.24 19.87 -14.46
C ARG A 279 -13.55 20.06 -15.82
N ARG A 280 -13.82 21.20 -16.47
CA ARG A 280 -13.29 21.54 -17.79
C ARG A 280 -11.77 21.42 -17.75
N ARG A 281 -11.22 20.50 -18.54
CA ARG A 281 -9.79 20.37 -18.81
C ARG A 281 -9.25 21.72 -19.27
N VAL A 282 -8.41 22.35 -18.46
CA VAL A 282 -7.52 23.41 -18.95
C VAL A 282 -6.54 22.74 -19.89
N ARG A 283 -6.46 23.22 -21.14
CA ARG A 283 -5.53 22.74 -22.16
C ARG A 283 -4.11 22.76 -21.57
N ARG A 284 -3.52 21.58 -21.36
CA ARG A 284 -2.09 21.42 -21.05
C ARG A 284 -1.27 22.15 -22.13
N ARG A 285 -0.48 23.14 -21.72
CA ARG A 285 0.67 23.60 -22.51
C ARG A 285 1.66 22.42 -22.61
N ARG A 286 2.21 22.20 -23.81
CA ARG A 286 3.27 21.21 -24.09
C ARG A 286 4.40 21.40 -23.05
N MET A 287 4.71 20.35 -22.29
CA MET A 287 5.95 20.28 -21.53
C MET A 287 7.07 19.84 -22.45
N GLU A 288 8.18 20.58 -22.43
CA GLU A 288 9.42 20.26 -23.11
C GLU A 288 10.17 19.19 -22.31
N THR A 289 10.54 18.09 -22.97
CA THR A 289 11.39 17.05 -22.40
C THR A 289 12.82 17.58 -22.28
N ILE A 290 13.33 17.73 -21.06
CA ILE A 290 14.75 18.03 -20.81
C ILE A 290 15.49 16.71 -20.60
N VAL A 291 16.39 16.38 -21.52
CA VAL A 291 17.31 15.24 -21.40
C VAL A 291 18.64 15.76 -20.87
N PHE A 292 19.07 15.25 -19.71
CA PHE A 292 20.39 15.55 -19.15
C PHE A 292 21.41 14.55 -19.69
N LEU A 293 22.44 15.05 -20.38
CA LEU A 293 23.66 14.33 -20.68
C LEU A 293 24.84 15.26 -20.35
N ASP A 294 25.74 14.79 -19.47
CA ASP A 294 27.03 15.39 -19.07
C ASP A 294 27.17 16.93 -19.16
N LYS A 295 26.97 17.57 -18.00
CA LYS A 295 27.53 18.87 -17.57
C LYS A 295 27.46 20.10 -18.49
N GLU A 296 26.65 20.15 -19.56
CA GLU A 296 26.31 21.42 -20.22
C GLU A 296 24.84 21.49 -20.68
N VAL A 297 24.19 22.64 -20.48
CA VAL A 297 22.77 22.89 -20.81
C VAL A 297 22.68 23.55 -22.17
N PHE A 298 22.10 22.87 -23.17
CA PHE A 298 21.68 23.49 -24.43
C PHE A 298 20.16 23.66 -24.46
N ALA A 299 19.69 24.90 -24.49
CA ALA A 299 18.30 25.26 -24.79
C ALA A 299 18.27 26.00 -26.13
N SER A 300 17.85 25.32 -27.21
CA SER A 300 17.63 26.00 -28.50
C SER A 300 16.21 26.59 -28.55
N ARG A 301 16.09 27.91 -28.42
CA ARG A 301 14.88 28.67 -28.77
C ARG A 301 14.98 29.12 -30.22
N ILE A 302 14.04 28.71 -31.06
CA ILE A 302 13.86 29.31 -32.39
C ILE A 302 12.99 30.55 -32.18
N SER A 303 13.59 31.74 -32.33
CA SER A 303 12.92 33.03 -32.32
C SER A 303 12.71 33.53 -33.75
N SER A 304 11.61 34.26 -33.99
CA SER A 304 11.47 35.22 -35.09
C SER A 304 10.40 36.27 -34.73
N PRO A 305 10.50 37.51 -35.25
CA PRO A 305 10.48 38.74 -34.44
C PRO A 305 9.40 39.76 -34.89
N SER A 306 9.50 40.98 -34.31
CA SER A 306 8.82 42.28 -34.63
C SER A 306 7.64 42.61 -33.70
N GLU A 307 7.43 43.80 -33.11
CA GLU A 307 7.90 45.20 -33.24
C GLU A 307 7.76 45.83 -31.82
N ASP A 308 8.75 46.52 -31.26
CA ASP A 308 9.13 47.94 -31.39
C ASP A 308 8.46 48.91 -30.37
N SER A 309 9.35 49.59 -29.65
CA SER A 309 9.29 50.92 -29.01
C SER A 309 8.22 51.33 -27.97
N GLY A 310 8.70 51.84 -26.82
CA GLY A 310 7.95 52.80 -25.98
C GLY A 310 8.34 52.83 -24.51
N CYS A 311 9.21 53.76 -24.10
CA CYS A 311 9.48 54.15 -22.71
C CYS A 311 8.28 54.85 -22.07
N GLU A 312 8.06 54.68 -20.75
CA GLU A 312 8.10 55.74 -19.72
C GLU A 312 7.65 55.21 -18.34
N GLY A 313 8.06 55.94 -17.29
CA GLY A 313 8.08 55.55 -15.88
C GLY A 313 6.74 55.62 -15.13
N PRO A 314 6.80 55.62 -13.78
CA PRO A 314 5.84 54.95 -12.91
C PRO A 314 4.73 55.86 -12.37
N ASP A 315 3.56 55.29 -12.09
CA ASP A 315 2.56 55.90 -11.22
C ASP A 315 2.07 54.87 -10.18
N GLU A 316 2.31 55.19 -8.91
CA GLU A 316 1.65 54.61 -7.76
C GLU A 316 0.25 55.25 -7.62
N GLU A 317 -0.79 54.45 -7.35
CA GLU A 317 -1.69 54.67 -6.21
C GLU A 317 -2.65 53.48 -5.99
N PRO A 318 -3.12 53.25 -4.75
CA PRO A 318 -3.57 51.96 -4.25
C PRO A 318 -5.10 51.80 -4.25
N ARG A 319 -5.62 50.59 -4.48
CA ARG A 319 -7.02 50.27 -4.15
C ARG A 319 -7.22 48.86 -3.60
N GLU A 320 -7.62 48.88 -2.32
CA GLU A 320 -8.72 48.15 -1.71
C GLU A 320 -8.56 46.64 -1.46
N GLY A 321 -8.71 46.30 -0.18
CA GLY A 321 -8.50 44.96 0.37
C GLY A 321 -9.46 43.91 -0.17
N GLU A 322 -8.89 42.80 -0.60
CA GLU A 322 -9.62 41.55 -0.79
C GLU A 322 -9.91 40.92 0.57
N ALA A 323 -11.20 40.77 0.86
CA ALA A 323 -11.70 39.96 1.96
C ALA A 323 -11.22 38.50 1.79
N PRO A 324 -10.94 37.77 2.89
CA PRO A 324 -10.46 36.40 2.81
C PRO A 324 -11.55 35.51 2.19
N SER A 325 -11.15 34.73 1.18
CA SER A 325 -11.97 33.69 0.56
C SER A 325 -12.46 32.69 1.62
N PRO A 326 -13.68 32.15 1.49
CA PRO A 326 -14.20 31.20 2.46
C PRO A 326 -13.33 29.95 2.44
N ALA A 327 -12.79 29.63 3.61
CA ALA A 327 -12.01 28.43 3.87
C ALA A 327 -12.71 27.22 3.23
N GLU A 328 -11.99 26.53 2.35
CA GLU A 328 -12.43 25.25 1.81
C GLU A 328 -12.78 24.33 2.98
N ALA A 329 -14.07 24.02 3.10
CA ALA A 329 -14.57 23.11 4.11
C ALA A 329 -13.84 21.78 3.91
N ARG A 330 -13.02 21.40 4.90
CA ARG A 330 -12.42 20.06 4.98
C ARG A 330 -13.56 19.06 4.83
N PRO A 331 -13.45 18.04 3.95
CA PRO A 331 -14.47 17.03 3.83
C PRO A 331 -14.72 16.42 5.22
N GLU A 332 -15.99 16.36 5.64
CA GLU A 332 -16.37 15.75 6.90
C GLU A 332 -15.79 14.33 6.98
N PRO A 333 -15.24 13.92 8.13
CA PRO A 333 -14.65 12.60 8.27
C PRO A 333 -15.70 11.54 7.95
N PRO A 334 -15.33 10.47 7.21
CA PRO A 334 -16.28 9.44 6.83
C PRO A 334 -16.92 8.81 8.07
N VAL A 335 -18.25 8.87 8.16
CA VAL A 335 -19.01 8.34 9.29
C VAL A 335 -18.76 6.84 9.43
N ASN A 336 -18.25 6.42 10.59
CA ASN A 336 -18.00 5.02 10.91
C ASN A 336 -19.31 4.33 11.34
N LEU A 337 -20.12 3.94 10.35
CA LEU A 337 -21.44 3.31 10.56
C LEU A 337 -21.37 2.05 11.43
N LEU A 338 -20.27 1.28 11.37
CA LEU A 338 -20.10 0.12 12.24
C LEU A 338 -19.99 0.55 13.70
N ARG A 339 -19.19 1.57 13.98
CA ARG A 339 -19.00 2.12 15.32
C ARG A 339 -20.33 2.62 15.89
N GLU A 340 -21.06 3.43 15.12
CA GLU A 340 -22.38 3.93 15.54
C GLU A 340 -23.36 2.80 15.86
N LYS A 341 -23.45 1.79 14.98
CA LYS A 341 -24.33 0.63 15.20
C LYS A 341 -23.92 -0.14 16.45
N VAL A 342 -22.62 -0.38 16.67
CA VAL A 342 -22.12 -1.10 17.85
C VAL A 342 -22.41 -0.30 19.14
N LEU A 343 -22.19 1.02 19.12
CA LEU A 343 -22.48 1.89 20.27
C LEU A 343 -23.98 1.97 20.58
N GLY A 344 -24.85 1.84 19.57
CA GLY A 344 -26.30 1.77 19.72
C GLY A 344 -26.85 0.45 20.22
N LEU A 345 -26.05 -0.63 20.28
CA LEU A 345 -26.53 -1.93 20.78
C LEU A 345 -26.86 -1.87 22.28
N PRO A 346 -27.86 -2.62 22.78
CA PRO A 346 -28.18 -2.74 24.19
C PRO A 346 -27.20 -3.68 24.92
N LEU A 347 -25.89 -3.42 24.77
CA LEU A 347 -24.81 -4.20 25.36
C LEU A 347 -24.10 -3.39 26.47
N PRO A 348 -23.54 -4.05 27.49
CA PRO A 348 -22.62 -3.41 28.44
C PRO A 348 -21.44 -2.74 27.73
N GLU A 349 -20.99 -1.61 28.28
CA GLU A 349 -19.88 -0.80 27.74
C GLU A 349 -18.59 -1.61 27.46
N PRO A 350 -18.15 -2.55 28.34
CA PRO A 350 -16.98 -3.37 28.04
C PRO A 350 -17.11 -4.21 26.76
N LEU A 351 -18.31 -4.70 26.43
CA LEU A 351 -18.55 -5.47 25.23
C LEU A 351 -18.56 -4.58 23.98
N LYS A 352 -19.11 -3.37 24.07
CA LYS A 352 -19.04 -2.38 22.99
C LYS A 352 -17.59 -2.04 22.66
N ARG A 353 -16.79 -1.72 23.69
CA ARG A 353 -15.34 -1.48 23.53
C ARG A 353 -14.63 -2.68 22.94
N TYR A 354 -14.92 -3.88 23.42
CA TYR A 354 -14.32 -5.10 22.89
C TYR A 354 -14.64 -5.32 21.40
N LEU A 355 -15.87 -5.05 20.96
CA LEU A 355 -16.28 -5.11 19.55
C LEU A 355 -15.59 -4.04 18.69
N LEU A 356 -15.09 -2.96 19.28
CA LEU A 356 -14.37 -1.86 18.63
C LEU A 356 -12.86 -1.92 18.88
N TYR A 357 -12.33 -3.08 19.25
CA TYR A 357 -10.90 -3.28 19.54
C TYR A 357 -10.35 -2.30 20.60
N HIS A 358 -11.18 -1.92 21.57
CA HIS A 358 -10.86 -0.99 22.64
C HIS A 358 -10.41 0.40 22.14
N ARG A 359 -10.89 0.83 20.96
CA ARG A 359 -10.61 2.15 20.40
C ARG A 359 -11.62 3.18 20.89
N ASP A 360 -11.12 4.26 21.50
CA ASP A 360 -11.94 5.30 22.14
C ASP A 360 -12.41 6.44 21.20
N LYS A 361 -11.98 6.43 19.92
CA LYS A 361 -12.27 7.44 18.88
C LYS A 361 -13.57 8.23 19.00
#